data_AF-A0A3M1ENJ2-F1
#
_entry.id   AF-A0A3M1ENJ2-F1
#
_cell.length_a   1.000
_cell.length_b   1.000
_cell.length_c   1.000
_cell.angle_alpha   90.00
_cell.angle_beta   90.00
_cell.angle_gamma   90.00
#
_symmetry.space_group_name_H-M   'P 1'
#
loop_
_entity.id
_entity.type
_entity.pdbx_description
1 polymer ?
#
loop_
_entity_poly.entity_id
_entity_poly.type
_entity_poly.pdbx_seq_one_letter_code
_entity_poly.pdbx_strand_id
1 'polypeptide(L)' 'MQYRLRIKRFNPEKDDKPWWGEYTIEADPADRVLDALHIVKWYHDGTLTLRRSCAHGICGSDAMRINGEN' A
#
# COMPACT_ATOMS: atom_id res chain seq x y z
N MET A 1 2.61 -2.65 -16.68
CA MET A 1 2.37 -1.20 -16.88
C MET A 1 2.95 -0.51 -15.67
N GLN A 2 3.62 0.63 -15.89
CA GLN A 2 4.29 1.32 -14.80
C GLN A 2 3.31 2.20 -14.03
N TYR A 3 3.29 2.06 -12.70
CA TYR A 3 2.49 2.87 -11.80
C TYR A 3 3.36 3.49 -10.71
N ARG A 4 3.02 4.74 -10.33
CA ARG A 4 3.62 5.42 -9.18
C ARG A 4 2.64 5.45 -8.01
N LEU A 5 2.95 4.70 -6.95
CA LEU A 5 2.19 4.70 -5.71
C LEU A 5 2.78 5.70 -4.72
N ARG A 6 1.90 6.48 -4.08
CA ARG A 6 2.24 7.38 -2.96
C ARG A 6 1.56 6.86 -1.71
N ILE A 7 2.34 6.34 -0.77
CA ILE A 7 1.84 5.70 0.45
C ILE A 7 2.20 6.58 1.64
N LYS A 8 1.21 6.89 2.48
CA LYS A 8 1.44 7.67 3.71
C LYS A 8 2.04 6.75 4.77
N ARG A 9 3.29 6.99 5.15
CA ARG A 9 4.10 6.18 6.06
C ARG A 9 4.26 6.89 7.40
N PHE A 10 4.35 6.09 8.45
CA PHE A 10 4.61 6.54 9.80
C PHE A 10 5.09 5.39 10.68
N ASN A 11 6.20 5.59 11.38
CA ASN A 11 6.66 4.76 12.48
C ASN A 11 6.75 5.61 13.76
N PRO A 12 5.91 5.37 14.79
CA PRO A 12 5.88 6.19 16.00
C PRO A 12 7.18 6.16 16.82
N GLU A 13 8.06 5.17 16.61
CA GLU A 13 9.34 5.07 17.31
C GLU A 13 10.47 5.87 16.62
N LYS A 14 10.25 6.32 15.37
CA LYS A 14 11.29 6.93 14.54
C LYS A 14 10.89 8.25 13.88
N ASP A 15 9.61 8.42 13.56
CA ASP A 15 9.13 9.54 12.74
C ASP A 15 8.42 10.56 13.62
N ASP A 16 8.77 11.84 13.47
CA ASP A 16 8.07 12.94 14.15
C ASP A 16 6.67 13.20 13.57
N LYS A 17 6.47 12.88 12.29
CA LYS A 17 5.22 13.09 11.56
C LYS A 17 5.08 12.10 10.39
N PRO A 18 3.85 11.80 9.95
CA PRO A 18 3.64 11.01 8.75
C PRO A 18 4.25 11.67 7.51
N TRP A 19 4.82 10.85 6.63
CA TRP A 19 5.46 11.28 5.40
C TRP A 19 4.97 10.47 4.20
N TRP A 20 5.30 10.90 2.98
CA TRP A 20 4.91 10.20 1.76
C TRP A 20 6.07 9.38 1.21
N GLY A 21 5.93 8.06 1.16
CA GLY A 21 6.81 7.17 0.41
C GLY A 21 6.31 7.02 -1.03
N GLU A 22 7.20 7.19 -2.00
CA GLU A 22 6.87 7.03 -3.42
C GLU A 22 7.56 5.80 -3.99
N TYR A 23 6.78 4.95 -4.64
CA TYR A 23 7.25 3.68 -5.19
C TYR A 23 6.78 3.56 -6.64
N THR A 24 7.72 3.32 -7.55
CA THR A 24 7.42 3.02 -8.94
C THR A 24 7.46 1.51 -9.13
N ILE A 25 6.33 0.93 -9.56
CA ILE A 25 6.16 -0.52 -9.70
C ILE A 25 5.64 -0.84 -11.10
N GLU A 26 5.83 -2.09 -11.52
CA GLU A 26 5.10 -2.68 -12.64
C GLU A 26 3.90 -3.47 -12.10
N ALA A 27 2.72 -3.22 -12.65
CA ALA A 27 1.51 -4.00 -12.35
C ALA A 27 0.66 -4.21 -13.62
N ASP A 28 -0.20 -5.21 -13.60
CA ASP A 28 -1.21 -5.46 -14.62
C ASP A 28 -2.46 -4.58 -14.39
N PRO A 29 -3.18 -4.14 -15.44
CA PRO A 29 -4.46 -3.45 -15.28
C PRO A 29 -5.51 -4.20 -14.44
N ALA A 30 -5.44 -5.53 -14.37
CA ALA A 30 -6.33 -6.35 -13.56
C ALA A 30 -5.89 -6.48 -12.08
N ASP A 31 -4.67 -6.05 -11.74
CA ASP A 31 -4.17 -6.11 -10.37
C ASP A 31 -4.95 -5.17 -9.46
N ARG A 32 -5.21 -5.61 -8.23
CA ARG A 32 -5.88 -4.81 -7.22
C ARG A 32 -4.85 -3.93 -6.51
N VAL A 33 -5.32 -2.89 -5.82
CA VAL A 33 -4.45 -2.07 -4.96
C VAL A 33 -3.73 -2.92 -3.90
N LEU A 34 -4.37 -3.98 -3.39
CA LEU A 34 -3.73 -4.92 -2.48
C LEU A 34 -2.51 -5.63 -3.10
N ASP A 35 -2.58 -5.99 -4.39
CA ASP A 35 -1.48 -6.65 -5.11
C ASP A 35 -0.32 -5.67 -5.31
N ALA A 36 -0.61 -4.43 -5.71
CA ALA A 36 0.38 -3.36 -5.81
C ALA A 36 1.08 -3.07 -4.47
N LEU A 37 0.34 -3.06 -3.35
CA LEU A 37 0.92 -2.89 -2.01
C LEU A 37 1.80 -4.08 -1.60
N HIS A 38 1.45 -5.31 -2.01
CA HIS A 38 2.31 -6.47 -1.81
C HIS A 38 3.60 -6.36 -2.63
N ILE A 39 3.53 -5.87 -3.88
CA ILE A 39 4.74 -5.65 -4.69
C ILE A 39 5.69 -4.69 -3.96
N VAL A 40 5.17 -3.56 -3.48
CA VAL A 40 5.96 -2.61 -2.68
C VAL A 40 6.54 -3.31 -1.45
N LYS A 41 5.73 -4.01 -0.66
CA LYS A 41 6.18 -4.66 0.58
C LYS A 41 7.28 -5.69 0.33
N TRP A 42 7.14 -6.53 -0.68
CA TRP A 42 8.02 -7.68 -0.85
C TRP A 42 9.28 -7.37 -1.66
N TYR A 43 9.20 -6.42 -2.59
CA TYR A 43 10.28 -6.19 -3.55
C TYR A 43 10.91 -4.79 -3.46
N HIS A 44 10.28 -3.82 -2.80
CA HIS A 44 10.82 -2.46 -2.69
C HIS A 44 11.11 -2.05 -1.24
N ASP A 45 10.22 -2.34 -0.30
CA ASP A 45 10.33 -1.91 1.10
C ASP A 45 9.63 -2.90 2.06
N GLY A 46 10.44 -3.81 2.62
CA GLY A 46 10.01 -4.81 3.60
C GLY A 46 9.34 -4.23 4.86
N THR A 47 9.61 -2.96 5.17
CA THR A 47 9.08 -2.28 6.36
C THR A 47 7.64 -1.79 6.19
N LEU A 48 7.08 -1.85 4.97
CA LEU A 48 5.67 -1.52 4.74
C LEU A 48 4.78 -2.50 5.51
N THR A 49 3.89 -1.97 6.34
CA THR A 49 2.88 -2.73 7.07
C THR A 49 1.49 -2.31 6.59
N LEU A 50 0.61 -3.29 6.45
CA LEU A 50 -0.79 -3.12 6.05
C LEU A 50 -1.63 -4.22 6.66
N ARG A 51 -2.91 -3.92 6.92
CA ARG A 51 -3.90 -4.93 7.33
C ARG A 51 -4.46 -5.61 6.09
N ARG A 52 -4.60 -6.93 6.15
CA ARG A 52 -5.14 -7.76 5.08
C ARG A 52 -5.56 -9.13 5.61
N SER A 53 -6.54 -9.74 4.98
CA SER A 53 -7.02 -11.10 5.30
C SER A 53 -7.63 -11.78 4.09
N CYS A 54 -8.89 -11.49 3.74
CA CYS A 54 -9.64 -12.29 2.78
C CYS A 54 -9.23 -12.09 1.31
N ALA A 55 -8.72 -10.92 0.93
CA ALA A 55 -8.39 -10.53 -0.45
C ALA A 55 -9.53 -10.61 -1.49
N HIS A 56 -10.79 -10.74 -1.06
CA HIS A 56 -11.97 -10.87 -1.92
C HIS A 56 -13.14 -9.96 -1.50
N GLY A 57 -12.88 -8.94 -0.68
CA GLY A 57 -13.87 -7.92 -0.31
C GLY A 57 -14.93 -8.34 0.71
N ILE A 58 -14.75 -9.44 1.44
CA ILE A 58 -15.75 -9.96 2.40
C ILE A 58 -15.51 -9.45 3.84
N CYS A 59 -14.26 -9.44 4.29
CA CYS A 59 -13.94 -9.21 5.71
C CYS A 59 -13.70 -7.75 6.10
N GLY A 60 -13.50 -6.84 5.13
CA GLY A 60 -13.21 -5.42 5.38
C GLY A 60 -11.86 -5.14 6.06
N SER A 61 -10.94 -6.11 6.15
CA SER A 61 -9.68 -5.97 6.89
C SER A 61 -8.68 -4.99 6.28
N ASP A 62 -8.77 -4.76 4.97
CA ASP A 62 -7.84 -4.00 4.13
C ASP A 62 -8.38 -2.61 3.74
N ALA A 63 -9.36 -2.12 4.50
CA ALA A 63 -9.90 -0.78 4.31
C ALA A 63 -8.81 0.30 4.48
N MET A 64 -8.74 1.22 3.53
CA MET A 64 -7.85 2.36 3.53
C MET A 64 -8.39 3.47 2.64
N ARG A 65 -7.91 4.70 2.84
CA ARG A 65 -8.29 5.84 1.99
C ARG A 65 -7.45 5.85 0.72
N ILE A 66 -8.10 5.77 -0.44
CA ILE A 66 -7.47 5.75 -1.77
C ILE A 66 -7.87 7.02 -2.51
N ASN A 67 -6.89 7.83 -2.91
CA ASN A 67 -7.12 9.10 -3.63
C ASN A 67 -8.11 10.07 -2.95
N GLY A 68 -8.23 10.01 -1.63
CA GLY A 68 -9.13 10.88 -0.89
C GLY A 68 -10.48 10.26 -0.53
N GLU A 69 -10.76 9.04 -0.95
CA GLU A 69 -12.03 8.34 -0.69
C GLU A 69 -11.81 7.05 0.09
N ASN A 70 -12.83 6.64 0.85
CA ASN A 70 -12.87 5.32 1.49
C ASN A 70 -13.51 4.29 0.56
#